data_AF-A0A382DA34-F1
#
_entry.id   AF-A0A382DA34-F1
#
_cell.length_a   1.000
_cell.length_b   1.000
_cell.length_c   1.000
_cell.angle_alpha   90.00
_cell.angle_beta   90.00
_cell.angle_gamma   90.00
#
_symmetry.space_group_name_H-M   'P 1'
#
loop_
_entity.id
_entity.type
_entity.pdbx_description
1 polymer ?
#
loop_
_entity_poly.entity_id
_entity_poly.type
_entity_poly.pdbx_seq_one_letter_code
_entity_poly.pdbx_strand_id
1 'polypeptide(L)'
;MNNNKQDGSIVSQYMGYAVFNQAGSPAPRCAFAKVTVNGKNIGIYSHVESMRKPLLARGFGNDAGTLYEGTVVDFYEDWVGSLEHKRGDDKLGREKIRQLIQLLE
;
A
#
# COMPACT_ATOMS: atom_id res chain seq x y z
N MET A 1 1.13 -12.33 2.75
CA MET A 1 2.20 -13.20 2.21
C MET A 1 1.99 -13.27 0.71
N ASN A 2 2.99 -12.91 -0.09
CA ASN A 2 2.88 -12.92 -1.56
C ASN A 2 3.82 -13.99 -2.13
N ASN A 3 3.32 -14.81 -3.06
CA ASN A 3 4.09 -15.92 -3.65
C ASN A 3 4.98 -15.50 -4.82
N ASN A 4 4.89 -14.24 -5.26
CA ASN A 4 5.62 -13.65 -6.38
C ASN A 4 5.63 -14.52 -7.65
N LYS A 5 4.55 -15.26 -7.94
CA LYS A 5 4.52 -16.24 -9.04
C LYS A 5 4.78 -15.63 -10.43
N GLN A 6 4.48 -14.35 -10.60
CA GLN A 6 4.68 -13.60 -11.85
C GLN A 6 6.07 -12.94 -11.95
N ASP A 7 6.87 -12.99 -10.89
CA ASP A 7 8.22 -12.44 -10.84
C ASP A 7 9.22 -13.60 -10.79
N GLY A 8 9.87 -13.90 -11.93
CA GLY A 8 10.82 -15.00 -12.03
C GLY A 8 12.03 -14.89 -11.11
N SER A 9 12.35 -13.67 -10.66
CA SER A 9 13.46 -13.41 -9.73
C SER A 9 13.05 -13.48 -8.26
N ILE A 10 11.74 -13.46 -7.96
CA ILE A 10 11.10 -13.31 -6.65
C ILE A 10 11.53 -12.09 -5.82
N VAL A 11 12.42 -11.23 -6.32
CA VAL A 11 13.00 -10.09 -5.58
C VAL A 11 12.40 -8.74 -5.92
N SER A 12 11.62 -8.63 -7.00
CA SER A 12 11.15 -7.34 -7.52
C SER A 12 10.31 -6.59 -6.49
N GLN A 13 9.41 -7.28 -5.78
CA GLN A 13 8.60 -6.65 -4.72
C GLN A 13 9.45 -6.16 -3.55
N TYR A 14 10.43 -6.95 -3.11
CA TYR A 14 11.33 -6.58 -2.01
C TYR A 14 12.16 -5.35 -2.41
N MET A 15 12.79 -5.40 -3.58
CA MET A 15 13.64 -4.33 -4.10
C MET A 15 12.85 -3.05 -4.36
N GLY A 16 11.66 -3.15 -4.96
CA GLY A 16 10.80 -2.00 -5.23
C GLY A 16 10.49 -1.22 -3.95
N TYR A 17 10.00 -1.89 -2.91
CA TYR A 17 9.73 -1.23 -1.64
C TYR A 17 10.98 -0.71 -0.94
N ALA A 18 12.12 -1.40 -1.05
CA ALA A 18 13.39 -0.90 -0.51
C ALA A 18 13.83 0.41 -1.17
N VAL A 19 13.76 0.48 -2.50
CA VAL A 19 14.10 1.69 -3.28
C VAL A 19 13.19 2.86 -2.91
N PHE A 20 11.86 2.66 -2.83
CA PHE A 20 10.95 3.74 -2.42
C PHE A 20 11.25 4.27 -1.02
N ASN A 21 11.46 3.38 -0.05
CA ASN A 21 11.83 3.80 1.31
C ASN A 21 13.17 4.56 1.33
N GLN A 22 14.17 4.12 0.54
CA GLN A 22 15.45 4.82 0.42
C GLN A 22 15.32 6.20 -0.24
N ALA A 23 14.38 6.36 -1.17
CA ALA A 23 14.04 7.64 -1.79
C ALA A 23 13.17 8.56 -0.90
N GLY A 24 12.84 8.15 0.33
CA GLY A 24 12.00 8.93 1.24
C GLY A 24 10.50 8.83 0.95
N SER A 25 10.07 7.94 0.05
CA SER A 25 8.66 7.66 -0.21
C SER A 25 8.18 6.48 0.66
N PRO A 26 7.25 6.68 1.61
CA PRO A 26 6.80 5.62 2.49
C PRO A 26 6.25 4.40 1.74
N ALA A 27 6.93 3.27 1.87
CA ALA A 27 6.51 1.99 1.31
C ALA A 27 6.51 0.88 2.38
N PRO A 28 5.75 -0.21 2.19
CA PRO A 28 5.77 -1.35 3.09
C PRO A 28 7.17 -1.92 3.31
N ARG A 29 7.52 -2.26 4.55
CA ARG A 29 8.68 -3.14 4.78
C ARG A 29 8.40 -4.51 4.19
N CYS A 30 9.44 -5.17 3.68
CA CYS A 30 9.33 -6.50 3.09
C CYS A 30 10.49 -7.37 3.54
N ALA A 31 10.22 -8.63 3.85
CA ALA A 31 11.23 -9.65 4.14
C ALA A 31 10.85 -10.97 3.45
N PHE A 32 11.80 -11.88 3.28
CA PHE A 32 11.50 -13.22 2.77
C PHE A 32 11.12 -14.17 3.91
N ALA A 33 10.17 -15.05 3.64
CA ALA A 33 9.75 -16.10 4.56
C ALA A 33 9.66 -17.44 3.82
N LYS A 34 10.17 -18.50 4.44
CA LYS A 34 9.89 -19.89 4.03
C LYS A 34 8.58 -20.32 4.67
N VAL A 35 7.59 -20.68 3.85
CA VAL A 35 6.22 -20.94 4.32
C VAL A 35 5.90 -22.43 4.28
N THR A 36 5.33 -22.93 5.38
CA THR A 36 4.80 -24.29 5.51
C THR A 36 3.34 -24.22 5.90
N VAL A 37 2.48 -24.94 5.19
CA VAL A 37 1.03 -25.04 5.49
C VAL A 37 0.67 -26.52 5.62
N ASN A 38 0.08 -26.90 6.76
CA ASN A 38 -0.30 -28.29 7.07
C ASN A 38 0.84 -29.29 6.83
N GLY A 39 2.05 -28.95 7.28
CA GLY A 39 3.25 -29.79 7.12
C GLY A 39 3.90 -29.73 5.72
N LYS A 40 3.28 -29.12 4.72
CA LYS A 40 3.83 -28.98 3.37
C LYS A 40 4.54 -27.64 3.20
N ASN A 41 5.83 -27.68 2.91
CA ASN A 41 6.59 -26.50 2.48
C ASN A 41 6.08 -26.06 1.09
N ILE A 42 5.63 -24.81 0.98
CA ILE A 42 5.09 -24.22 -0.24
C ILE A 42 6.03 -23.19 -0.88
N GLY A 43 7.25 -23.03 -0.34
CA GLY A 43 8.31 -22.23 -0.93
C GLY A 43 8.61 -20.92 -0.19
N ILE A 44 9.26 -20.00 -0.90
CA ILE A 44 9.66 -18.68 -0.41
C ILE A 44 8.60 -17.65 -0.83
N TYR A 45 8.21 -16.81 0.13
CA TYR A 45 7.21 -15.76 -0.03
C TYR A 45 7.78 -14.42 0.42
N SER A 46 7.23 -13.34 -0.14
CA SER A 46 7.36 -12.00 0.44
C SER A 46 6.41 -11.85 1.62
N HIS A 47 6.97 -11.56 2.79
CA HIS A 47 6.25 -11.09 3.96
C HIS A 47 6.25 -9.56 3.95
N VAL A 48 5.10 -9.00 3.59
CA VAL A 48 4.92 -7.55 3.39
C VAL A 48 4.19 -6.96 4.58
N GLU A 49 4.70 -5.83 5.09
CA GLU A 49 4.05 -5.01 6.12
C GLU A 49 2.66 -4.57 5.64
N SER A 50 1.65 -4.70 6.52
CA SER A 50 0.28 -4.28 6.18
C SER A 50 0.15 -2.76 6.19
N MET A 51 -0.67 -2.22 5.27
CA MET A 51 -1.06 -0.79 5.22
C MET A 51 -1.97 -0.42 6.40
N ARG A 52 -1.38 -0.29 7.60
CA ARG A 52 -2.07 -0.05 8.87
C ARG A 52 -1.33 0.98 9.71
N LYS A 53 -1.87 1.28 10.90
CA LYS A 53 -1.34 2.27 11.85
C LYS A 53 0.19 2.27 11.98
N PRO A 54 0.88 1.12 12.13
CA PRO A 54 2.33 1.10 12.29
C PRO A 54 3.08 1.66 11.08
N LEU A 55 2.67 1.30 9.87
CA LEU A 55 3.26 1.83 8.63
C LEU A 55 2.99 3.33 8.53
N LEU A 56 1.76 3.77 8.81
CA LEU A 56 1.39 5.18 8.73
C LEU A 56 2.21 6.03 9.71
N ALA A 57 2.29 5.63 10.97
CA ALA A 57 3.08 6.32 11.99
C ALA A 57 4.56 6.42 11.59
N ARG A 58 5.14 5.34 11.06
CA ARG A 58 6.52 5.32 10.58
C ARG A 58 6.73 6.21 9.36
N GLY A 59 5.83 6.15 8.39
CA GLY A 59 5.98 6.79 7.08
C GLY A 59 5.61 8.27 7.06
N PHE A 60 4.58 8.65 7.82
CA PHE A 60 4.00 9.99 7.81
C PHE A 60 4.14 10.72 9.16
N GLY A 61 4.80 10.11 10.14
CA GLY A 61 5.00 10.68 11.48
C GLY A 61 3.79 10.60 12.40
N ASN A 62 2.63 10.17 11.91
CA ASN A 62 1.42 9.87 12.69
C ASN A 62 0.53 8.89 11.92
N ASP A 63 -0.51 8.37 12.59
CA ASP A 63 -1.47 7.44 12.00
C ASP A 63 -2.91 7.98 12.00
N ALA A 64 -3.10 9.29 12.23
CA ALA A 64 -4.41 9.90 12.45
C ALA A 64 -5.12 10.29 11.15
N GLY A 65 -4.39 10.33 10.03
CA GLY A 65 -4.94 10.66 8.71
C GLY A 65 -5.90 9.62 8.14
N THR A 66 -6.62 10.03 7.09
CA THR A 66 -7.50 9.15 6.31
C THR A 66 -6.69 8.41 5.24
N LEU A 67 -6.93 7.10 5.11
CA LEU A 67 -6.29 6.23 4.12
C LEU A 67 -7.32 5.76 3.10
N TYR A 68 -6.99 5.92 1.83
CA TYR A 68 -7.72 5.36 0.70
C TYR A 68 -6.81 4.42 -0.09
N GLU A 69 -7.42 3.43 -0.75
CA GLU A 69 -6.77 2.59 -1.73
C GLU A 69 -7.38 2.84 -3.10
N GLY A 70 -6.53 2.97 -4.11
CA GLY A 70 -6.95 3.11 -5.49
C GLY A 70 -6.59 1.86 -6.29
N THR A 71 -7.59 1.12 -6.75
CA THR A 71 -7.41 0.04 -7.73
C THR A 71 -8.00 0.49 -9.06
N VAL A 72 -7.15 0.78 -10.05
CA VAL A 72 -7.58 1.29 -11.38
C VAL A 72 -8.49 2.53 -11.23
N VAL A 73 -8.00 3.52 -10.50
CA VAL A 73 -8.67 4.80 -10.26
C VAL A 73 -7.63 5.91 -10.27
N ASP A 74 -8.07 7.12 -10.56
CA ASP A 74 -7.27 8.34 -10.55
C ASP A 74 -8.14 9.52 -10.12
N PHE A 75 -7.54 10.71 -10.03
CA PHE A 75 -8.20 11.96 -9.62
C PHE A 75 -8.99 12.60 -10.77
N TYR A 76 -10.08 11.94 -11.18
CA TYR A 76 -11.10 12.51 -12.07
C TYR A 76 -12.40 12.78 -11.30
N GLU A 77 -13.14 13.82 -11.69
CA GLU A 77 -14.39 14.22 -11.03
C GLU A 77 -15.41 13.07 -10.94
N ASP A 78 -15.58 12.32 -12.04
CA ASP A 78 -16.48 11.17 -12.10
C ASP A 78 -16.04 9.98 -11.24
N TRP A 79 -14.79 9.99 -10.74
CA TRP A 79 -14.14 8.84 -10.10
C TRP A 79 -13.89 9.04 -8.61
N VAL A 80 -14.35 10.15 -8.02
CA VAL A 80 -14.22 10.46 -6.57
C VAL A 80 -14.65 9.29 -5.70
N GLY A 81 -15.75 8.62 -6.06
CA GLY A 81 -16.32 7.50 -5.31
C GLY A 81 -15.55 6.18 -5.43
N SER A 82 -14.68 6.06 -6.44
CA SER A 82 -13.97 4.81 -6.78
C SER A 82 -12.73 4.56 -5.91
N LEU A 83 -12.21 5.59 -5.23
CA LEU A 83 -11.19 5.43 -4.20
C LEU A 83 -11.80 4.73 -2.98
N GLU A 84 -11.30 3.56 -2.61
CA GLU A 84 -11.85 2.76 -1.51
C GLU A 84 -11.38 3.32 -0.16
N HIS A 85 -12.31 3.68 0.72
CA HIS A 85 -11.96 4.11 2.08
C HIS A 85 -11.46 2.92 2.91
N LYS A 86 -10.29 3.07 3.52
CA LYS A 86 -9.70 2.04 4.39
C LYS A 86 -9.76 2.39 5.87
N ARG A 87 -9.57 3.67 6.21
CA ARG A 87 -9.54 4.14 7.60
C ARG A 87 -9.61 5.67 7.66
N GLY A 88 -10.07 6.17 8.81
CA GLY A 88 -10.05 7.59 9.17
C GLY A 88 -11.41 8.22 8.91
N ASP A 89 -11.48 9.54 8.99
CA ASP A 89 -12.71 10.27 8.67
C ASP A 89 -12.91 10.30 7.15
N ASP A 90 -13.90 9.57 6.67
CA ASP A 90 -14.22 9.49 5.23
C ASP A 90 -14.79 10.80 4.69
N LYS A 91 -15.61 11.51 5.47
CA LYS A 91 -16.21 12.77 5.02
C LYS A 91 -15.12 13.81 4.79
N LEU A 92 -14.21 13.95 5.75
CA LEU A 92 -13.05 14.84 5.64
C LEU A 92 -12.12 14.41 4.49
N GLY A 93 -11.87 13.10 4.36
CA GLY A 93 -10.98 12.56 3.31
C GLY A 93 -11.51 12.77 1.90
N ARG A 94 -12.80 12.49 1.66
CA ARG A 94 -13.48 12.71 0.39
C ARG A 94 -13.49 14.18 -0.02
N GLU A 95 -13.67 15.08 0.96
CA GLU A 95 -13.61 16.51 0.68
C GLU A 95 -12.23 16.94 0.18
N LYS A 96 -11.15 16.44 0.80
CA LYS A 96 -9.79 16.67 0.32
C LYS A 96 -9.51 16.07 -1.05
N ILE A 97 -10.08 14.90 -1.35
CA ILE A 97 -9.97 14.28 -2.68
C ILE A 97 -10.62 15.17 -3.75
N ARG A 98 -11.82 15.72 -3.49
CA ARG A 98 -12.47 16.67 -4.42
C ARG A 98 -11.65 17.92 -4.65
N GLN A 99 -11.10 18.50 -3.57
CA GLN A 99 -10.21 19.65 -3.68
C GLN A 99 -8.96 19.33 -4.50
N LEU A 100 -8.38 18.14 -4.34
CA LEU A 100 -7.24 17.70 -5.14
C LEU A 100 -7.60 17.55 -6.62
N ILE A 101 -8.76 16.97 -6.94
CA ILE A 101 -9.24 16.87 -8.33
C ILE A 101 -9.36 18.25 -8.97
N GLN A 102 -10.01 19.19 -8.29
CA GLN A 102 -10.15 20.58 -8.76
C GLN A 102 -8.81 21.31 -8.96
N LEU A 103 -7.76 20.92 -8.22
CA LEU A 103 -6.42 21.50 -8.36
C LEU A 103 -5.60 20.89 -9.51
N LEU A 104 -5.95 19.69 -9.96
CA LEU A 104 -5.26 18.98 -11.04
C LEU A 104 -5.86 19.28 -12.42
N GLU A 105 -7.06 19.88 -12.47
CA GLU A 105 -7.70 20.46 -13.65
C GLU A 105 -7.18 21.87 -13.97
#